data_AF-A0A8R1I442-F1
#
_entry.id   AF-A0A8R1I442-F1
#
_cell.length_a   1.000
_cell.length_b   1.000
_cell.length_c   1.000
_cell.angle_alpha   90.00
_cell.angle_beta   90.00
_cell.angle_gamma   90.00
#
_symmetry.space_group_name_H-M   'P 1'
#
loop_
_entity.id
_entity.type
_entity.pdbx_description
1 polymer ?
#
loop_
_entity_poly.entity_id
_entity_poly.type
_entity_poly.pdbx_seq_one_letter_code
_entity_poly.pdbx_strand_id
1 'polypeptide(L)' 'MKVPEDIKDYLMEAHGLAGQWSLPDNRGSSESSQPIPLESVGIVGGGTMGRGMAISFCLGGFTTYLVLRSETVCI' A
#
# COMPACT_ATOMS: atom_id res chain seq x y z
N MET A 1 -26.50 -11.25 11.34
CA MET A 1 -26.77 -9.94 11.96
C MET A 1 -26.52 -8.89 10.89
N LYS A 2 -27.53 -8.10 10.47
CA LYS A 2 -27.31 -7.01 9.50
C LYS A 2 -26.72 -5.83 10.27
N VAL A 3 -25.55 -5.35 9.86
CA VAL A 3 -24.95 -4.12 10.40
C VAL A 3 -25.85 -2.95 9.95
N PRO A 4 -26.27 -2.06 10.86
CA PRO A 4 -26.98 -0.82 10.49
C PRO A 4 -26.20 0.00 9.45
N GLU A 5 -26.90 0.62 8.50
CA GLU A 5 -26.27 1.24 7.32
C GLU A 5 -25.37 2.43 7.72
N ASP A 6 -25.75 3.20 8.73
CA ASP A 6 -24.96 4.29 9.31
C ASP A 6 -23.61 3.83 9.89
N ILE A 7 -23.60 2.68 10.56
CA ILE A 7 -22.37 2.08 11.10
C ILE A 7 -21.48 1.54 9.97
N LYS A 8 -22.09 0.94 8.96
CA LYS A 8 -21.39 0.44 7.78
C LYS A 8 -20.76 1.60 6.99
N ASP A 9 -21.50 2.69 6.80
CA ASP A 9 -21.03 3.87 6.10
C ASP A 9 -19.85 4.51 6.84
N TYR A 10 -19.93 4.67 8.17
CA TYR A 10 -18.83 5.19 8.98
C TYR A 10 -17.55 4.34 8.86
N LEU A 11 -17.68 3.01 8.88
CA LEU A 11 -16.53 2.10 8.74
C LEU A 11 -15.92 2.15 7.34
N MET A 12 -16.73 2.36 6.30
CA MET A 12 -16.26 2.44 4.92
C MET A 12 -15.69 3.84 4.59
N GLU A 13 -16.25 4.89 5.17
CA GLU A 13 -15.82 6.29 5.00
C GLU A 13 -14.39 6.50 5.51
N ALA A 14 -13.99 5.77 6.56
CA ALA A 14 -12.62 5.80 7.08
C ALA A 14 -11.56 5.49 6.00
N HIS A 15 -11.87 4.60 5.05
CA HIS A 15 -10.97 4.33 3.91
C HIS A 15 -10.86 5.51 2.94
N GLY A 16 -11.95 6.27 2.77
CA GLY A 16 -11.97 7.47 1.92
C GLY A 16 -11.20 8.64 2.55
N LEU A 17 -11.34 8.82 3.87
CA LEU A 17 -10.64 9.89 4.60
C LEU A 17 -9.11 9.69 4.64
N ALA A 18 -8.63 8.44 4.57
CA ALA A 18 -7.19 8.16 4.53
C ALA A 18 -6.48 8.77 3.31
N GLY A 19 -7.20 9.04 2.22
CA GLY A 19 -6.66 9.73 1.04
C GLY A 19 -6.41 11.23 1.25
N GLN A 20 -7.04 11.84 2.25
CA GLN A 20 -6.96 13.27 2.57
C GLN A 20 -5.86 13.51 3.63
N TRP A 21 -4.63 13.08 3.33
CA TRP A 21 -3.53 13.13 4.28
C TRP A 21 -2.90 14.53 4.38
N SER A 22 -2.42 14.87 5.57
CA SER A 22 -1.66 16.10 5.82
C SER A 22 -0.53 15.82 6.80
N LEU A 23 0.65 16.36 6.53
CA LEU A 23 1.80 16.26 7.40
C LEU A 23 1.82 17.43 8.42
N PRO A 24 2.36 17.22 9.63
CA PRO A 24 2.51 18.29 10.61
C PRO A 24 3.33 19.47 10.09
N ASP A 25 3.15 20.63 10.72
CA ASP A 25 3.98 21.83 10.55
C ASP A 25 4.11 22.34 9.10
N ASN A 26 3.01 22.27 8.33
CA ASN A 26 2.94 22.76 6.94
C ASN A 26 3.96 22.09 5.99
N ARG A 27 4.31 20.83 6.25
CA ARG A 27 5.28 20.07 5.44
C ARG A 27 4.72 19.51 4.14
N GLY A 28 3.40 19.58 3.95
CA GLY A 28 2.73 19.09 2.75
C GLY A 28 1.41 18.36 3.08
N SER A 29 0.60 18.18 2.04
CA SER A 29 -0.72 17.53 2.11
C SER A 29 -1.03 16.84 0.78
N SER A 30 -2.13 16.10 0.72
CA SER A 30 -2.66 15.51 -0.51
C SER A 30 -2.90 16.57 -1.61
N GLU A 31 -3.23 17.81 -1.25
CA GLU A 31 -3.54 18.88 -2.18
C GLU A 31 -2.29 19.61 -2.68
N SER A 32 -1.25 19.69 -1.85
CA SER A 32 -0.02 20.43 -2.16
C SER A 32 1.13 19.55 -2.68
N SER A 33 0.93 18.23 -2.76
CA SER A 33 1.94 17.25 -3.19
C SER A 33 1.56 16.61 -4.52
N GLN A 34 2.53 16.44 -5.41
CA GLN A 34 2.33 15.72 -6.67
C GLN A 34 2.93 14.31 -6.60
N PRO A 35 2.13 13.24 -6.81
CA PRO A 35 2.64 11.88 -6.83
C PRO A 35 3.47 11.66 -8.10
N ILE A 36 4.54 10.87 -7.96
CA ILE A 36 5.34 10.41 -9.10
C ILE A 36 4.76 9.08 -9.59
N PRO A 37 4.49 8.92 -10.90
CA PRO A 37 4.03 7.64 -11.45
C PRO A 37 5.01 6.51 -11.12
N LEU A 38 4.47 5.41 -10.58
CA LEU A 38 5.24 4.23 -10.23
C LEU A 38 5.18 3.21 -11.38
N GLU A 39 6.32 2.86 -11.97
CA GLU A 39 6.40 1.87 -13.05
C GLU A 39 6.97 0.53 -12.58
N SER A 40 7.92 0.58 -11.65
CA SER A 40 8.60 -0.59 -11.10
C SER A 40 8.85 -0.48 -9.60
N VAL A 41 8.92 -1.62 -8.92
CA VAL A 41 9.09 -1.73 -7.46
C VAL A 41 10.13 -2.79 -7.13
N GLY A 42 11.09 -2.43 -6.27
CA GLY A 42 12.01 -3.37 -5.65
C GLY A 42 11.64 -3.64 -4.20
N ILE A 43 11.51 -4.91 -3.82
CA ILE A 43 11.18 -5.35 -2.46
C ILE A 43 12.35 -6.13 -1.91
N VAL A 44 12.95 -5.66 -0.82
CA VAL A 44 14.12 -6.28 -0.22
C VAL A 44 13.70 -7.15 0.96
N GLY A 45 13.99 -8.45 0.87
CA GLY A 45 13.68 -9.45 1.89
C GLY A 45 12.45 -10.29 1.54
N GLY A 46 12.58 -11.62 1.61
CA GLY A 46 11.55 -12.59 1.18
C GLY A 46 10.84 -13.33 2.31
N GLY A 47 10.75 -12.73 3.50
CA GLY A 47 9.85 -13.22 4.54
C GLY A 47 8.39 -13.05 4.14
N THR A 48 7.46 -13.40 5.04
CA THR A 48 6.02 -13.37 4.79
C THR A 48 5.53 -12.05 4.18
N MET A 49 5.90 -10.92 4.77
CA MET A 49 5.47 -9.60 4.28
C MET A 49 6.10 -9.24 2.94
N GLY A 50 7.40 -9.52 2.76
CA GLY A 50 8.10 -9.24 1.51
C GLY A 50 7.48 -9.96 0.32
N ARG A 51 7.14 -11.25 0.50
CA ARG A 51 6.41 -12.02 -0.51
C ARG A 51 4.98 -11.49 -0.72
N GLY A 52 4.26 -11.17 0.35
CA GLY A 52 2.91 -10.61 0.26
C GLY A 52 2.86 -9.27 -0.50
N MET A 53 3.81 -8.38 -0.23
CA MET A 53 3.98 -7.13 -0.98
C MET A 53 4.32 -7.42 -2.45
N ALA A 54 5.26 -8.34 -2.72
CA ALA A 54 5.64 -8.67 -4.09
C ALA A 54 4.48 -9.23 -4.91
N ILE A 55 3.67 -10.09 -4.30
CA ILE A 55 2.42 -10.59 -4.89
C ILE A 55 1.46 -9.43 -5.16
N SER A 56 1.26 -8.53 -4.19
CA SER A 56 0.31 -7.41 -4.32
C SER A 56 0.69 -6.45 -5.45
N PHE A 57 1.96 -6.04 -5.54
CA PHE A 57 2.45 -5.16 -6.60
C PHE A 57 2.47 -5.85 -7.97
N CYS A 58 2.87 -7.13 -8.03
CA CYS A 58 2.85 -7.88 -9.28
C CYS A 58 1.42 -8.04 -9.81
N LEU A 59 0.44 -8.34 -8.95
CA LEU A 59 -0.98 -8.43 -9.34
C LEU A 59 -1.56 -7.07 -9.74
N GLY A 60 -1.06 -5.98 -9.17
CA GLY A 60 -1.39 -4.61 -9.57
C GLY A 60 -0.83 -4.18 -10.94
N GLY A 61 -0.04 -5.04 -11.61
CA GLY A 61 0.52 -4.78 -12.93
C GLY A 61 1.86 -4.06 -12.94
N PHE A 62 2.51 -3.90 -11.79
CA PHE A 62 3.82 -3.24 -11.70
C PHE A 62 4.97 -4.21 -11.95
N THR A 63 6.03 -3.73 -12.60
CA THR A 63 7.27 -4.52 -12.73
C THR A 63 7.89 -4.70 -11.34
N THR A 64 7.93 -5.93 -10.84
CA THR A 64 8.26 -6.22 -9.43
C THR A 64 9.51 -7.07 -9.30
N TYR A 65 10.49 -6.60 -8.52
CA TYR A 65 11.72 -7.32 -8.20
C TYR A 65 11.71 -7.71 -6.72
N LEU A 66 11.75 -9.00 -6.42
CA LEU A 66 11.93 -9.49 -5.05
C LEU A 66 13.42 -9.82 -4.82
N VAL A 67 14.10 -8.98 -4.06
CA VAL A 67 15.53 -9.09 -3.79
C VAL A 67 15.76 -9.94 -2.55
N LEU A 68 16.43 -11.08 -2.73
CA LEU A 68 16.73 -12.06 -1.71
C LEU A 68 18.24 -12.20 -1.51
N ARG A 69 18.65 -12.63 -0.32
CA ARG A 69 20.07 -13.00 -0.07
C ARG A 69 20.48 -14.24 -0.88
N SER A 70 19.54 -15.15 -1.10
CA SER A 70 19.68 -16.35 -1.93
C SER A 70 18.30 -16.76 -2.44
N GLU A 71 18.22 -17.13 -3.71
CA GLU A 71 16.96 -17.54 -4.36
C GLU A 71 16.42 -18.88 -3.83
N THR A 72 17.26 -19.67 -3.16
CA THR A 72 16.91 -21.01 -2.66
C THR A 72 16.15 -20.96 -1.33
N VAL A 73 16.08 -19.82 -0.66
CA VAL A 73 15.36 -19.68 0.62
C VAL A 73 13.85 -19.54 0.35
N CYS A 74 13.19 -20.66 0.08
CA CYS A 74 11.74 -20.84 0.26
C CYS A 74 11.54 -21.49 1.64
N ILE A 75 11.16 -20.68 2.62
CA ILE A 75 10.66 -21.14 3.92
C ILE A 75 9.16 -21.37 3.78
#